data_AF-A0A661KHX8-F1
#
_entry.id   AF-A0A661KHX8-F1
#
_cell.length_a   1.000
_cell.length_b   1.000
_cell.length_c   1.000
_cell.angle_alpha   90.00
_cell.angle_beta   90.00
_cell.angle_gamma   90.00
#
_symmetry.space_group_name_H-M   'P 1'
#
loop_
_entity.id
_entity.type
_entity.pdbx_description
1 polymer ?
#
loop_
_entity_poly.entity_id
_entity_poly.type
_entity_poly.pdbx_seq_one_letter_code
_entity_poly.pdbx_strand_id
1 'polypeptide(L)'
;EVKGKDWRGNQWEDTLIPRIRICLKGTHEVKWESSISSIAEGKVKVDITLLVPCRERIIGTVFFNVPQIEAESVGSETCKLCHNEIYEAWNLTKHAPAIGCESCHGAGSEHIATLSSDFIIIDPTPELCATCHSLNNGETIEAAGGFIKNMQQYNEWKKSPHAGVVSCVSCHNPHFSLTQVPEQAIKKDCRDCHVNKNVELGMQSVNCIECHMPFAVYSNQSTGQGMYKKGDVRSHIIRINTVASPKEMFSYDGKSVAEDSKGSFLTLDFACLSCHNGMDARFYDFDAVQKTSTLIH
;
A
#
# COMPACT_ATOMS: atom_id res chain seq x y z
N GLU A 1 7.55 -43.59 15.00
CA GLU A 1 6.97 -42.28 14.65
C GLU A 1 7.91 -41.17 15.13
N VAL A 2 8.51 -40.43 14.21
CA VAL A 2 9.14 -39.15 14.54
C VAL A 2 8.09 -38.10 14.19
N LYS A 3 7.47 -37.49 15.20
CA LYS A 3 6.57 -36.36 14.97
C LYS A 3 7.39 -35.21 14.39
N GLY A 4 7.06 -34.78 13.18
CA GLY A 4 7.73 -33.70 12.46
C GLY A 4 7.69 -32.40 13.27
N LYS A 5 8.85 -31.81 13.50
CA LYS A 5 8.96 -30.39 13.86
C LYS A 5 8.98 -29.60 12.56
N ASP A 6 8.20 -28.53 12.51
CA ASP A 6 8.30 -27.48 11.51
C ASP A 6 9.55 -26.63 11.83
N TRP A 7 10.47 -26.48 10.88
CA TRP A 7 11.73 -25.76 11.10
C TRP A 7 11.86 -24.65 10.06
N ARG A 8 11.95 -23.39 10.50
CA ARG A 8 12.15 -22.20 9.66
C ARG A 8 13.40 -21.46 10.10
N GLY A 9 14.27 -21.09 9.15
CA GLY A 9 15.39 -20.18 9.40
C GLY A 9 16.55 -20.32 8.41
N ASN A 10 17.29 -19.21 8.21
CA ASN A 10 18.51 -19.13 7.39
C ASN A 10 19.73 -19.86 8.00
N GLN A 11 19.51 -20.88 8.83
CA GLN A 11 20.56 -21.64 9.50
C GLN A 11 20.87 -22.90 8.70
N TRP A 12 21.70 -22.72 7.67
CA TRP A 12 22.16 -23.78 6.77
C TRP A 12 23.14 -24.78 7.42
N GLU A 13 23.45 -24.65 8.71
CA GLU A 13 24.38 -25.51 9.45
C GLU A 13 23.69 -26.63 10.25
N ASP A 14 22.36 -26.60 10.41
CA ASP A 14 21.65 -27.62 11.17
C ASP A 14 21.35 -28.86 10.32
N THR A 15 22.07 -29.95 10.62
CA THR A 15 21.89 -31.25 9.96
C THR A 15 20.58 -31.89 10.44
N LEU A 16 19.60 -32.05 9.55
CA LEU A 16 18.43 -32.91 9.80
C LEU A 16 18.89 -34.38 9.80
N ILE A 17 19.23 -34.93 10.98
CA ILE A 17 19.60 -36.34 11.12
C ILE A 17 18.38 -37.14 11.61
N PRO A 18 17.59 -37.79 10.74
CA PRO A 18 16.68 -38.84 11.19
C PRO A 18 17.52 -40.00 11.75
N ARG A 19 17.59 -40.12 13.08
CA ARG A 19 18.28 -41.24 13.75
C ARG A 19 17.36 -42.44 13.86
N ILE A 20 17.49 -43.38 12.93
CA ILE A 20 16.85 -44.70 13.02
C ILE A 20 17.83 -45.65 13.72
N ARG A 21 17.50 -46.14 14.92
CA ARG A 21 18.32 -47.11 15.66
C ARG A 21 17.66 -48.49 15.59
N ILE A 22 18.23 -49.39 14.80
CA ILE A 22 17.77 -50.77 14.63
C ILE A 22 18.75 -51.70 15.36
N CYS A 23 18.24 -52.53 16.27
CA CYS A 23 19.04 -53.54 16.99
C CYS A 23 18.49 -54.93 16.65
N LEU A 24 19.10 -55.60 15.67
CA LEU A 24 18.71 -56.96 15.24
C LEU A 24 19.92 -57.89 15.36
N LYS A 25 19.72 -59.12 15.87
CA LYS A 25 20.73 -60.19 15.86
C LYS A 25 20.51 -61.09 14.65
N GLY A 26 21.52 -61.23 13.78
CA GLY A 26 21.46 -62.04 12.55
C GLY A 26 21.39 -61.21 11.26
N THR A 27 21.31 -61.87 10.11
CA THR A 27 21.11 -61.21 8.80
C THR A 27 19.62 -60.93 8.61
N HIS A 28 19.25 -59.68 8.39
CA HIS A 28 17.86 -59.25 8.20
C HIS A 28 17.76 -58.33 6.99
N GLU A 29 16.70 -58.47 6.19
CA GLU A 29 16.31 -57.50 5.17
C GLU A 29 15.40 -56.45 5.83
N VAL A 30 15.83 -55.20 5.88
CA VAL A 30 15.03 -54.10 6.43
C VAL A 30 14.57 -53.22 5.27
N LYS A 31 13.26 -53.18 5.05
CA LYS A 31 12.62 -52.21 4.16
C LYS A 31 11.98 -51.12 5.01
N TRP A 32 12.26 -49.86 4.70
CA TRP A 32 11.55 -48.72 5.28
C TRP A 32 11.15 -47.76 4.17
N GLU A 33 10.02 -47.07 4.39
CA GLU A 33 9.60 -45.93 3.60
C GLU A 33 9.61 -44.72 4.54
N SER A 34 10.23 -43.62 4.10
CA SER A 34 10.21 -42.35 4.84
C SER A 34 9.82 -41.24 3.88
N SER A 35 8.74 -40.53 4.19
CA SER A 35 8.40 -39.27 3.53
C SER A 35 8.92 -38.11 4.38
N ILE A 36 9.86 -37.34 3.81
CA ILE A 36 10.34 -36.08 4.39
C ILE A 36 9.74 -34.97 3.54
N SER A 37 8.74 -34.27 4.07
CA SER A 37 8.21 -33.06 3.42
C SER A 37 9.21 -31.92 3.66
N SER A 38 9.78 -31.39 2.58
CA SER A 38 10.66 -30.22 2.62
C SER A 38 10.20 -29.21 1.57
N ILE A 39 10.13 -27.93 1.95
CA ILE A 39 9.94 -26.82 1.03
C ILE A 39 11.27 -26.10 0.92
N ALA A 40 11.80 -25.95 -0.29
CA ALA A 40 13.09 -25.33 -0.51
C ALA A 40 13.14 -24.66 -1.90
N GLU A 41 13.77 -23.49 -1.98
CA GLU A 41 13.92 -22.70 -3.21
C GLU A 41 15.33 -22.86 -3.80
N GLY A 42 15.45 -22.95 -5.13
CA GLY A 42 16.75 -22.93 -5.84
C GLY A 42 17.46 -24.29 -5.97
N LYS A 43 18.80 -24.29 -6.03
CA LYS A 43 19.61 -25.53 -6.12
C LYS A 43 19.71 -26.19 -4.74
N VAL A 44 18.73 -27.01 -4.42
CA VAL A 44 18.65 -27.70 -3.13
C VAL A 44 19.41 -29.03 -3.19
N LYS A 45 20.34 -29.24 -2.26
CA LYS A 45 21.00 -30.52 -2.04
C LYS A 45 20.42 -31.16 -0.76
N VAL A 46 19.83 -32.33 -0.88
CA VAL A 46 19.36 -33.12 0.27
C VAL A 46 20.20 -34.39 0.39
N ASP A 47 20.99 -34.49 1.46
CA ASP A 47 21.81 -35.66 1.76
C ASP A 47 21.08 -36.57 2.77
N ILE A 48 20.77 -37.81 2.38
CA ILE A 48 20.19 -38.82 3.28
C ILE A 48 21.33 -39.67 3.85
N THR A 49 21.66 -39.46 5.13
CA THR A 49 22.76 -40.18 5.80
C THR A 49 22.22 -41.25 6.76
N LEU A 50 22.61 -42.51 6.57
CA LEU A 50 22.26 -43.60 7.47
C LEU A 50 23.40 -43.84 8.47
N LEU A 51 23.10 -43.63 9.75
CA LEU A 51 24.05 -43.88 10.84
C LEU A 51 23.87 -45.29 11.39
N VAL A 52 24.81 -46.18 11.06
CA VAL A 52 24.88 -47.54 11.62
C VAL A 52 25.89 -47.53 12.78
N PRO A 53 25.65 -48.20 13.92
CA PRO A 53 26.61 -48.22 15.02
C PRO A 53 27.97 -48.72 14.51
N CYS A 54 28.98 -47.86 14.66
CA CYS A 54 30.41 -48.05 14.39
C CYS A 54 31.01 -47.44 13.10
N ARG A 55 30.26 -47.00 12.07
CA ARG A 55 30.79 -46.18 10.95
C ARG A 55 29.68 -45.36 10.26
N GLU A 56 29.93 -44.08 9.98
CA GLU A 56 29.09 -43.32 9.05
C GLU A 56 29.29 -43.85 7.63
N ARG A 57 28.20 -44.12 6.91
CA ARG A 57 28.23 -44.45 5.48
C ARG A 57 27.12 -43.70 4.77
N ILE A 58 27.50 -42.86 3.80
CA ILE A 58 26.57 -42.30 2.82
C ILE A 58 26.17 -43.46 1.88
N ILE A 59 24.89 -43.80 1.84
CA ILE A 59 24.36 -44.90 1.00
C ILE A 59 23.70 -44.41 -0.30
N GLY A 60 23.61 -43.10 -0.51
CA GLY A 60 23.16 -42.48 -1.75
C GLY A 60 22.96 -40.98 -1.60
N THR A 61 23.09 -40.25 -2.71
CA THR A 61 22.69 -38.84 -2.82
C THR A 61 21.58 -38.79 -3.86
N VAL A 62 20.40 -38.29 -3.47
CA VAL A 62 19.29 -38.11 -4.41
C VAL A 62 19.23 -36.63 -4.78
N PHE A 63 19.36 -36.36 -6.06
CA PHE A 63 19.03 -35.05 -6.62
C PHE A 63 17.60 -35.13 -7.14
N PHE A 64 16.72 -34.30 -6.60
CA PHE A 64 15.40 -34.07 -7.20
C PHE A 64 15.36 -32.64 -7.71
N ASN A 65 14.89 -32.49 -8.94
CA ASN A 65 14.47 -31.20 -9.43
C ASN A 65 13.06 -30.99 -8.92
N VAL A 66 12.88 -30.05 -8.00
CA VAL A 66 11.55 -29.50 -7.73
C VAL A 66 11.28 -28.55 -8.91
N PRO A 67 10.35 -28.87 -9.83
CA PRO A 67 9.98 -27.90 -10.84
C PRO A 67 9.44 -26.66 -10.11
N GLN A 68 9.95 -25.49 -10.49
CA GLN A 68 9.37 -24.23 -10.06
C GLN A 68 7.97 -24.17 -10.69
N ILE A 69 6.95 -24.44 -9.88
CA ILE A 69 5.57 -24.19 -10.28
C ILE A 69 5.34 -22.74 -9.92
N GLU A 70 5.14 -21.88 -10.91
CA GLU A 70 4.77 -20.50 -10.61
C GLU A 70 3.42 -20.52 -9.90
N ALA A 71 3.30 -19.75 -8.81
CA ALA A 71 2.02 -19.59 -8.13
C ALA A 71 0.98 -19.04 -9.12
N GLU A 72 -0.23 -19.60 -9.07
CA GLU A 72 -1.33 -19.28 -9.96
C GLU A 72 -2.38 -18.46 -9.20
N SER A 73 -3.07 -17.60 -9.95
CA SER A 73 -4.19 -16.84 -9.40
C SER A 73 -5.39 -17.75 -9.14
N VAL A 74 -5.95 -17.66 -7.93
CA VAL A 74 -7.07 -18.48 -7.44
C VAL A 74 -8.37 -17.67 -7.30
N GLY A 75 -8.31 -16.35 -7.45
CA GLY A 75 -9.45 -15.44 -7.40
C GLY A 75 -9.94 -15.10 -5.99
N SER A 76 -10.53 -13.91 -5.84
CA SER A 76 -10.98 -13.37 -4.55
C SER A 76 -12.03 -14.23 -3.84
N GLU A 77 -12.88 -14.96 -4.57
CA GLU A 77 -13.86 -15.89 -3.98
C GLU A 77 -13.21 -17.03 -3.20
N THR A 78 -12.03 -17.47 -3.63
CA THR A 78 -11.29 -18.51 -2.91
C THR A 78 -10.73 -17.95 -1.61
N CYS A 79 -10.23 -16.71 -1.62
CA CYS A 79 -9.76 -16.02 -0.42
C CYS A 79 -10.88 -15.83 0.61
N LYS A 80 -12.11 -15.54 0.15
CA LYS A 80 -13.31 -15.36 0.99
C LYS A 80 -13.59 -16.56 1.90
N LEU A 81 -13.30 -17.78 1.45
CA LEU A 81 -13.60 -19.00 2.20
C LEU A 81 -12.92 -19.04 3.57
N CYS A 82 -11.76 -18.38 3.72
CA CYS A 82 -11.02 -18.29 4.98
C CYS A 82 -10.93 -16.85 5.52
N HIS A 83 -10.89 -15.84 4.66
CA HIS A 83 -10.75 -14.41 5.01
C HIS A 83 -12.05 -13.62 4.80
N ASN A 84 -13.18 -14.18 5.21
CA ASN A 84 -14.51 -13.62 4.93
C ASN A 84 -14.68 -12.18 5.43
N GLU A 85 -14.25 -11.88 6.67
CA GLU A 85 -14.42 -10.53 7.25
C GLU A 85 -13.69 -9.45 6.44
N ILE A 86 -12.44 -9.72 6.06
CA ILE A 86 -11.63 -8.79 5.24
C ILE A 86 -12.19 -8.72 3.83
N TYR A 87 -12.60 -9.84 3.24
CA TYR A 87 -13.23 -9.85 1.92
C TYR A 87 -14.49 -8.98 1.90
N GLU A 88 -15.40 -9.14 2.87
CA GLU A 88 -16.65 -8.37 2.91
C GLU A 88 -16.38 -6.88 3.11
N ALA A 89 -15.41 -6.51 3.97
CA ALA A 89 -15.00 -5.12 4.12
C ALA A 89 -14.42 -4.54 2.82
N TRP A 90 -13.53 -5.28 2.16
CA TRP A 90 -12.90 -4.87 0.91
C TRP A 90 -13.91 -4.78 -0.24
N ASN A 91 -14.91 -5.65 -0.27
CA ASN A 91 -15.96 -5.68 -1.28
C ASN A 91 -16.81 -4.38 -1.30
N LEU A 92 -16.81 -3.61 -0.20
CA LEU A 92 -17.46 -2.29 -0.11
C LEU A 92 -16.60 -1.13 -0.65
N THR A 93 -15.36 -1.40 -1.03
CA THR A 93 -14.43 -0.40 -1.56
C THR A 93 -14.69 -0.17 -3.06
N LYS A 94 -14.14 0.95 -3.58
CA LYS A 94 -14.12 1.19 -5.02
C LYS A 94 -13.14 0.29 -5.79
N HIS A 95 -12.29 -0.46 -5.09
CA HIS A 95 -11.34 -1.38 -5.72
C HIS A 95 -11.99 -2.69 -6.14
N ALA A 96 -12.94 -3.21 -5.34
CA ALA A 96 -13.60 -4.49 -5.58
C ALA A 96 -14.16 -4.72 -6.99
N PRO A 97 -14.83 -3.76 -7.64
CA PRO A 97 -15.33 -3.97 -9.00
C PRO A 97 -14.23 -3.94 -10.09
N ALA A 98 -13.01 -3.50 -9.78
CA ALA A 98 -11.95 -3.28 -10.77
C ALA A 98 -10.77 -4.24 -10.63
N ILE A 99 -10.44 -4.68 -9.41
CA ILE A 99 -9.28 -5.53 -9.11
C ILE A 99 -9.65 -6.61 -8.08
N GLY A 100 -8.82 -7.64 -7.94
CA GLY A 100 -8.98 -8.71 -6.95
C GLY A 100 -7.92 -8.68 -5.85
N CYS A 101 -8.02 -9.58 -4.87
CA CYS A 101 -7.04 -9.70 -3.78
C CYS A 101 -5.60 -9.83 -4.34
N GLU A 102 -5.45 -10.65 -5.37
CA GLU A 102 -4.17 -11.03 -5.97
C GLU A 102 -3.54 -9.92 -6.81
N SER A 103 -4.30 -8.87 -7.14
CA SER A 103 -3.74 -7.67 -7.78
C SER A 103 -2.79 -6.89 -6.86
N CYS A 104 -2.95 -7.05 -5.54
CA CYS A 104 -2.08 -6.45 -4.53
C CYS A 104 -1.24 -7.48 -3.77
N HIS A 105 -1.78 -8.70 -3.61
CA HIS A 105 -1.16 -9.75 -2.81
C HIS A 105 -0.38 -10.80 -3.61
N GLY A 106 -0.36 -10.69 -4.95
CA GLY A 106 0.20 -11.72 -5.82
C GLY A 106 -0.66 -12.99 -5.85
N ALA A 107 -0.19 -14.00 -6.60
CA ALA A 107 -0.88 -15.27 -6.78
C ALA A 107 -0.92 -16.09 -5.47
N GLY A 108 -2.11 -16.61 -5.12
CA GLY A 108 -2.36 -17.26 -3.83
C GLY A 108 -2.38 -18.80 -3.83
N SER A 109 -2.13 -19.48 -4.95
CA SER A 109 -2.26 -20.95 -5.01
C SER A 109 -1.37 -21.69 -4.00
N GLU A 110 -0.13 -21.23 -3.81
CA GLU A 110 0.79 -21.83 -2.84
C GLU A 110 0.40 -21.53 -1.40
N HIS A 111 -0.10 -20.32 -1.12
CA HIS A 111 -0.66 -19.99 0.19
C HIS A 111 -1.82 -20.91 0.55
N ILE A 112 -2.71 -21.23 -0.37
CA ILE A 112 -3.83 -22.15 -0.12
C ILE A 112 -3.34 -23.58 0.09
N ALA A 113 -2.38 -24.03 -0.72
CA ALA A 113 -1.85 -25.40 -0.62
C ALA A 113 -1.09 -25.64 0.70
N THR A 114 -0.42 -24.61 1.22
CA THR A 114 0.45 -24.71 2.40
C THR A 114 -0.15 -24.13 3.68
N LEU A 115 -1.17 -23.26 3.55
CA LEU A 115 -1.72 -22.39 4.59
C LEU A 115 -0.69 -21.49 5.28
N SER A 116 0.47 -21.26 4.65
CA SER A 116 1.50 -20.37 5.19
C SER A 116 1.43 -19.00 4.54
N SER A 117 1.51 -17.95 5.36
CA SER A 117 1.63 -16.56 4.91
C SER A 117 2.91 -16.29 4.12
N ASP A 118 3.89 -17.18 4.21
CA ASP A 118 5.16 -17.04 3.48
C ASP A 118 4.97 -17.12 1.95
N PHE A 119 3.84 -17.68 1.49
CA PHE A 119 3.50 -17.87 0.07
C PHE A 119 2.39 -16.93 -0.43
N ILE A 120 2.17 -15.81 0.27
CA ILE A 120 1.34 -14.72 -0.23
C ILE A 120 2.10 -13.41 -0.06
N ILE A 121 2.17 -12.61 -1.12
CA ILE A 121 2.96 -11.38 -1.10
C ILE A 121 2.12 -10.29 -0.42
N ILE A 122 2.79 -9.42 0.34
CA ILE A 122 2.24 -8.14 0.76
C ILE A 122 3.24 -7.10 0.30
N ASP A 123 2.91 -6.38 -0.76
CA ASP A 123 3.72 -5.27 -1.24
C ASP A 123 3.13 -3.94 -0.71
N PRO A 124 3.72 -3.33 0.34
CA PRO A 124 3.23 -2.09 0.90
C PRO A 124 3.82 -0.85 0.20
N THR A 125 4.56 -1.04 -0.89
CA THR A 125 5.24 0.06 -1.57
C THR A 125 4.23 0.98 -2.28
N PRO A 126 4.50 2.29 -2.33
CA PRO A 126 3.72 3.23 -3.13
C PRO A 126 3.64 2.85 -4.62
N GLU A 127 4.67 2.18 -5.14
CA GLU A 127 4.78 1.74 -6.54
C GLU A 127 3.67 0.78 -6.93
N LEU A 128 3.26 -0.12 -6.03
CA LEU A 128 2.10 -0.99 -6.27
C LEU A 128 0.85 -0.16 -6.58
N CYS A 129 0.58 0.86 -5.76
CA CYS A 129 -0.55 1.77 -5.95
C CYS A 129 -0.41 2.58 -7.24
N ALA A 130 0.81 2.95 -7.60
CA ALA A 130 1.14 3.70 -8.81
C ALA A 130 0.78 2.95 -10.10
N THR A 131 0.65 1.62 -10.07
CA THR A 131 0.18 0.82 -11.21
C THR A 131 -1.16 1.32 -11.76
N CYS A 132 -2.02 1.88 -10.89
CA CYS A 132 -3.28 2.48 -11.29
C CYS A 132 -3.38 3.97 -10.94
N HIS A 133 -2.96 4.39 -9.73
CA HIS A 133 -3.12 5.77 -9.22
C HIS A 133 -2.03 6.74 -9.70
N SER A 134 -1.54 6.54 -10.93
CA SER A 134 -0.48 7.33 -11.54
C SER A 134 -0.73 7.56 -13.03
N LEU A 135 -0.29 8.73 -13.52
CA LEU A 135 -0.13 9.02 -14.95
C LEU A 135 1.33 9.38 -15.23
N ASN A 136 1.79 9.26 -16.49
CA ASN A 136 3.15 9.60 -16.91
C ASN A 136 4.26 9.07 -15.97
N ASN A 137 4.10 7.84 -15.47
CA ASN A 137 5.06 7.20 -14.56
C ASN A 137 5.35 8.01 -13.29
N GLY A 138 4.42 8.86 -12.84
CA GLY A 138 4.57 9.66 -11.63
C GLY A 138 5.44 10.91 -11.77
N GLU A 139 5.84 11.29 -12.98
CA GLU A 139 6.80 12.40 -13.19
C GLU A 139 6.14 13.78 -13.23
N THR A 140 4.95 13.87 -13.83
CA THR A 140 4.20 15.12 -14.01
C THR A 140 2.81 14.97 -13.43
N ILE A 141 2.35 15.96 -12.68
CA ILE A 141 0.95 16.04 -12.23
C ILE A 141 0.17 16.79 -13.30
N GLU A 142 -0.57 16.08 -14.14
CA GLU A 142 -1.36 16.67 -15.20
C GLU A 142 -2.56 17.47 -14.67
N ALA A 143 -2.86 18.57 -15.35
CA ALA A 143 -3.98 19.44 -15.09
C ALA A 143 -4.76 19.74 -16.37
N ALA A 144 -6.03 20.08 -16.21
CA ALA A 144 -6.87 20.60 -17.29
C ALA A 144 -8.05 21.37 -16.70
N GLY A 145 -8.49 22.45 -17.36
CA GLY A 145 -9.69 23.20 -16.96
C GLY A 145 -9.58 23.91 -15.61
N GLY A 146 -8.35 24.08 -15.09
CA GLY A 146 -8.09 24.62 -13.76
C GLY A 146 -8.24 23.60 -12.64
N PHE A 147 -8.13 22.30 -12.93
CA PHE A 147 -8.10 21.22 -11.94
C PHE A 147 -6.96 20.25 -12.22
N ILE A 148 -6.53 19.53 -11.19
CA ILE A 148 -5.70 18.34 -11.34
C ILE A 148 -6.57 17.24 -11.99
N LYS A 149 -6.01 16.49 -12.95
CA LYS A 149 -6.71 15.33 -13.51
C LYS A 149 -6.74 14.18 -12.50
N ASN A 150 -7.85 13.44 -12.45
CA ASN A 150 -7.97 12.28 -11.56
C ASN A 150 -6.94 11.18 -11.86
N MET A 151 -6.78 10.25 -10.90
CA MET A 151 -5.91 9.08 -10.96
C MET A 151 -4.41 9.42 -10.94
N GLN A 152 -4.04 10.40 -10.12
CA GLN A 152 -2.66 10.88 -9.97
C GLN A 152 -2.25 11.07 -8.51
N GLN A 153 -2.92 10.40 -7.57
CA GLN A 153 -2.60 10.51 -6.14
C GLN A 153 -1.14 10.14 -5.86
N TYR A 154 -0.59 9.15 -6.59
CA TYR A 154 0.84 8.82 -6.51
C TYR A 154 1.72 9.98 -6.99
N ASN A 155 1.41 10.60 -8.14
CA ASN A 155 2.17 11.74 -8.67
C ASN A 155 2.18 12.90 -7.67
N GLU A 156 1.02 13.22 -7.12
CA GLU A 156 0.83 14.28 -6.11
C GLU A 156 1.65 13.99 -4.85
N TRP A 157 1.53 12.77 -4.30
CA TRP A 157 2.26 12.35 -3.11
C TRP A 157 3.77 12.33 -3.34
N LYS A 158 4.25 11.81 -4.48
CA LYS A 158 5.67 11.68 -4.83
C LYS A 158 6.37 13.03 -4.89
N LYS A 159 5.65 14.10 -5.23
CA LYS A 159 6.15 15.48 -5.26
C LYS A 159 5.97 16.23 -3.94
N SER A 160 5.51 15.55 -2.89
CA SER A 160 5.31 16.11 -1.56
C SER A 160 6.43 15.70 -0.59
N PRO A 161 6.63 16.42 0.53
CA PRO A 161 7.54 16.01 1.60
C PRO A 161 7.21 14.66 2.24
N HIS A 162 5.98 14.15 2.09
CA HIS A 162 5.59 12.84 2.64
C HIS A 162 6.15 11.67 1.83
N ALA A 163 6.59 11.89 0.59
CA ALA A 163 7.15 10.87 -0.28
C ALA A 163 8.32 10.09 0.35
N GLY A 164 9.16 10.79 1.11
CA GLY A 164 10.33 10.21 1.76
C GLY A 164 10.10 9.65 3.16
N VAL A 165 8.87 9.70 3.69
CA VAL A 165 8.58 9.40 5.10
C VAL A 165 7.48 8.36 5.28
N VAL A 166 6.44 8.40 4.45
CA VAL A 166 5.25 7.54 4.59
C VAL A 166 4.77 7.04 3.24
N SER A 167 4.25 5.82 3.17
CA SER A 167 3.59 5.26 1.98
C SER A 167 2.06 5.47 2.01
N CYS A 168 1.38 5.12 0.92
CA CYS A 168 -0.09 5.15 0.82
C CYS A 168 -0.76 4.41 2.00
N VAL A 169 -0.28 3.19 2.28
CA VAL A 169 -0.81 2.30 3.34
C VAL A 169 -0.39 2.69 4.76
N SER A 170 0.42 3.75 4.89
CA SER A 170 0.73 4.35 6.20
C SER A 170 -0.47 5.11 6.75
N CYS A 171 -1.25 5.76 5.86
CA CYS A 171 -2.48 6.47 6.22
C CYS A 171 -3.72 5.66 5.85
N HIS A 172 -3.74 4.99 4.70
CA HIS A 172 -4.92 4.27 4.22
C HIS A 172 -4.89 2.78 4.56
N ASN A 173 -6.05 2.23 4.89
CA ASN A 173 -6.29 0.80 4.90
C ASN A 173 -7.06 0.42 3.62
N PRO A 174 -6.44 -0.28 2.65
CA PRO A 174 -7.06 -0.57 1.36
C PRO A 174 -8.23 -1.54 1.45
N HIS A 175 -8.40 -2.24 2.58
CA HIS A 175 -9.50 -3.16 2.82
C HIS A 175 -10.80 -2.48 3.27
N PHE A 176 -10.78 -1.19 3.59
CA PHE A 176 -11.96 -0.51 4.14
C PHE A 176 -12.37 0.68 3.29
N SER A 177 -13.67 0.84 3.11
CA SER A 177 -14.25 1.87 2.26
C SER A 177 -14.19 3.24 2.92
N LEU A 178 -13.42 4.17 2.34
CA LEU A 178 -13.32 5.56 2.83
C LEU A 178 -14.67 6.29 2.92
N THR A 179 -15.65 5.90 2.10
CA THR A 179 -16.97 6.55 2.09
C THR A 179 -17.99 5.91 3.00
N GLN A 180 -17.78 4.64 3.40
CA GLN A 180 -18.74 3.91 4.24
C GLN A 180 -18.25 3.74 5.68
N VAL A 181 -16.94 3.53 5.88
CA VAL A 181 -16.30 3.23 7.19
C VAL A 181 -14.97 3.98 7.31
N PRO A 182 -14.98 5.33 7.25
CA PRO A 182 -13.77 6.15 7.22
C PRO A 182 -12.85 5.92 8.43
N GLU A 183 -13.42 5.62 9.60
CA GLU A 183 -12.69 5.35 10.85
C GLU A 183 -11.82 4.09 10.81
N GLN A 184 -12.11 3.14 9.91
CA GLN A 184 -11.29 1.95 9.69
C GLN A 184 -10.40 2.09 8.45
N ALA A 185 -10.82 2.92 7.50
CA ALA A 185 -10.10 3.20 6.26
C ALA A 185 -8.91 4.16 6.46
N ILE A 186 -8.92 4.99 7.51
CA ILE A 186 -7.81 5.87 7.89
C ILE A 186 -7.15 5.36 9.16
N LYS A 187 -5.87 4.99 9.05
CA LYS A 187 -5.06 4.39 10.12
C LYS A 187 -4.34 5.42 10.99
N LYS A 188 -4.10 6.60 10.44
CA LYS A 188 -3.32 7.68 11.07
C LYS A 188 -3.92 9.02 10.74
N ASP A 189 -4.05 9.85 11.76
CA ASP A 189 -4.44 11.25 11.63
C ASP A 189 -3.22 12.15 11.45
N CYS A 190 -3.43 13.36 10.93
CA CYS A 190 -2.35 14.31 10.70
C CYS A 190 -1.56 14.63 11.99
N ARG A 191 -2.28 14.74 13.11
CA ARG A 191 -1.71 15.09 14.43
C ARG A 191 -0.86 13.97 15.05
N ASP A 192 -0.95 12.73 14.56
CA ASP A 192 -0.11 11.63 15.04
C ASP A 192 1.37 11.87 14.76
N CYS A 193 1.68 12.64 13.71
CA CYS A 193 3.04 13.04 13.36
C CYS A 193 3.26 14.56 13.49
N HIS A 194 2.24 15.37 13.19
CA HIS A 194 2.30 16.83 13.25
C HIS A 194 1.78 17.36 14.59
N VAL A 195 2.37 16.89 15.70
CA VAL A 195 1.88 17.14 17.08
C VAL A 195 1.81 18.62 17.49
N ASN A 196 2.60 19.47 16.82
CA ASN A 196 2.65 20.91 17.08
C ASN A 196 1.83 21.73 16.08
N LYS A 197 0.91 21.09 15.35
CA LYS A 197 0.03 21.77 14.38
C LYS A 197 -1.39 21.83 14.90
N ASN A 198 -1.84 23.06 15.13
CA ASN A 198 -3.21 23.39 15.53
C ASN A 198 -3.84 24.31 14.49
N VAL A 199 -5.16 24.36 14.49
CA VAL A 199 -5.96 25.25 13.65
C VAL A 199 -6.56 26.30 14.56
N GLU A 200 -6.29 27.57 14.28
CA GLU A 200 -6.67 28.71 15.11
C GLU A 200 -7.73 29.59 14.42
N LEU A 201 -7.88 30.84 14.87
CA LEU A 201 -8.79 31.85 14.31
C LEU A 201 -10.28 31.44 14.29
N GLY A 202 -10.72 30.65 15.26
CA GLY A 202 -12.11 30.19 15.32
C GLY A 202 -12.41 29.02 14.36
N MET A 203 -11.39 28.49 13.67
CA MET A 203 -11.50 27.33 12.79
C MET A 203 -11.09 26.02 13.48
N GLN A 204 -11.00 25.98 14.81
CA GLN A 204 -10.54 24.81 15.58
C GLN A 204 -11.35 23.52 15.28
N SER A 205 -12.60 23.66 14.82
CA SER A 205 -13.47 22.54 14.45
C SER A 205 -13.32 22.07 13.00
N VAL A 206 -12.48 22.74 12.20
CA VAL A 206 -12.24 22.38 10.79
C VAL A 206 -11.12 21.33 10.73
N ASN A 207 -11.37 20.25 10.00
CA ASN A 207 -10.39 19.18 9.82
C ASN A 207 -9.23 19.64 8.92
N CYS A 208 -8.01 19.17 9.21
CA CYS A 208 -6.80 19.52 8.46
C CYS A 208 -6.97 19.31 6.93
N ILE A 209 -7.65 18.22 6.55
CA ILE A 209 -7.88 17.84 5.15
C ILE A 209 -8.75 18.83 4.38
N GLU A 210 -9.50 19.71 5.04
CA GLU A 210 -10.32 20.70 4.33
C GLU A 210 -9.48 21.77 3.65
N CYS A 211 -8.33 22.12 4.22
CA CYS A 211 -7.39 23.07 3.62
C CYS A 211 -6.21 22.37 2.96
N HIS A 212 -5.69 21.31 3.59
CA HIS A 212 -4.48 20.62 3.16
C HIS A 212 -4.73 19.44 2.24
N MET A 213 -5.96 18.96 2.08
CA MET A 213 -6.32 17.98 1.05
C MET A 213 -7.67 18.39 0.43
N PRO A 214 -7.78 19.62 -0.08
CA PRO A 214 -9.03 20.13 -0.61
C PRO A 214 -9.38 19.41 -1.90
N PHE A 215 -10.62 19.60 -2.33
CA PHE A 215 -11.12 19.06 -3.57
C PHE A 215 -10.58 19.85 -4.77
N ALA A 216 -9.33 19.58 -5.16
CA ALA A 216 -8.65 20.22 -6.29
C ALA A 216 -8.53 19.32 -7.53
N VAL A 217 -9.02 18.08 -7.43
CA VAL A 217 -8.97 17.08 -8.50
C VAL A 217 -10.36 16.94 -9.11
N TYR A 218 -10.43 16.94 -10.45
CA TYR A 218 -11.65 16.71 -11.20
C TYR A 218 -11.71 15.26 -11.71
N SER A 219 -12.75 14.54 -11.31
CA SER A 219 -13.09 13.21 -11.83
C SER A 219 -14.35 13.24 -12.68
N ASN A 220 -15.45 13.79 -12.16
CA ASN A 220 -16.75 13.73 -12.81
C ASN A 220 -17.58 15.01 -12.58
N GLN A 221 -17.41 15.64 -11.43
CA GLN A 221 -18.18 16.83 -11.03
C GLN A 221 -17.25 17.93 -10.53
N SER A 222 -17.71 19.16 -10.70
CA SER A 222 -17.15 20.32 -10.05
C SER A 222 -18.25 21.31 -9.71
N THR A 223 -18.07 22.04 -8.61
CA THR A 223 -18.94 23.14 -8.21
C THR A 223 -18.15 24.46 -8.14
N GLY A 224 -18.86 25.56 -7.90
CA GLY A 224 -18.27 26.90 -7.85
C GLY A 224 -18.15 27.57 -9.22
N GLN A 225 -17.78 28.85 -9.21
CA GLN A 225 -17.61 29.67 -10.42
C GLN A 225 -16.31 30.47 -10.37
N GLY A 226 -15.72 30.71 -11.54
CA GLY A 226 -14.48 31.49 -11.66
C GLY A 226 -13.31 30.84 -10.92
N MET A 227 -12.77 31.55 -9.92
CA MET A 227 -11.65 31.13 -9.08
C MET A 227 -12.08 30.36 -7.82
N TYR A 228 -13.38 30.24 -7.55
CA TYR A 228 -13.93 29.57 -6.35
C TYR A 228 -14.35 28.12 -6.63
N LYS A 229 -13.58 27.45 -7.48
CA LYS A 229 -13.93 26.13 -7.99
C LYS A 229 -13.59 25.04 -6.97
N LYS A 230 -14.40 23.99 -6.99
CA LYS A 230 -14.19 22.79 -6.18
C LYS A 230 -14.39 21.56 -7.06
N GLY A 231 -13.41 20.67 -7.08
CA GLY A 231 -13.51 19.36 -7.71
C GLY A 231 -14.32 18.38 -6.87
N ASP A 232 -14.15 17.10 -7.13
CA ASP A 232 -14.87 16.00 -6.46
C ASP A 232 -13.92 14.93 -5.88
N VAL A 233 -12.62 15.05 -6.11
CA VAL A 233 -11.59 14.22 -5.48
C VAL A 233 -10.60 15.10 -4.69
N ARG A 234 -10.22 14.63 -3.51
CA ARG A 234 -9.26 15.31 -2.64
C ARG A 234 -7.83 15.18 -3.20
N SER A 235 -7.11 16.29 -3.18
CA SER A 235 -5.70 16.34 -3.56
C SER A 235 -4.81 15.66 -2.51
N HIS A 236 -3.71 15.08 -2.98
CA HIS A 236 -2.61 14.59 -2.14
C HIS A 236 -1.39 15.52 -2.16
N ILE A 237 -1.53 16.72 -2.76
CA ILE A 237 -0.62 17.83 -2.55
C ILE A 237 -1.01 18.50 -1.23
N ILE A 238 -0.24 18.25 -0.17
CA ILE A 238 -0.59 18.72 1.18
C ILE A 238 -0.12 20.15 1.44
N ARG A 239 0.91 20.58 0.70
CA ARG A 239 1.54 21.88 0.88
C ARG A 239 0.70 22.99 0.26
N ILE A 240 0.50 24.06 1.00
CA ILE A 240 -0.14 25.29 0.53
C ILE A 240 0.93 26.37 0.36
N ASN A 241 0.93 27.04 -0.78
CA ASN A 241 1.69 28.28 -1.00
C ASN A 241 0.73 29.47 -0.82
N THR A 242 0.87 30.15 0.32
CA THR A 242 -0.03 31.26 0.71
C THR A 242 0.22 32.55 -0.07
N VAL A 243 1.36 32.68 -0.75
CA VAL A 243 1.71 33.89 -1.50
C VAL A 243 1.40 33.77 -2.99
N ALA A 244 1.35 32.55 -3.52
CA ALA A 244 1.03 32.31 -4.93
C ALA A 244 -0.45 32.63 -5.22
N SER A 245 -0.66 33.39 -6.28
CA SER A 245 -1.98 33.69 -6.83
C SER A 245 -2.62 32.43 -7.43
N PRO A 246 -3.95 32.36 -7.56
CA PRO A 246 -4.64 31.15 -8.04
C PRO A 246 -4.20 30.67 -9.42
N LYS A 247 -3.75 31.57 -10.30
CA LYS A 247 -3.26 31.20 -11.64
C LYS A 247 -1.89 30.50 -11.59
N GLU A 248 -1.12 30.70 -10.52
CA GLU A 248 0.23 30.15 -10.37
C GLU A 248 0.22 28.71 -9.86
N MET A 249 -0.93 28.14 -9.50
CA MET A 249 -1.03 26.71 -9.18
C MET A 249 -0.75 25.81 -10.39
N PHE A 250 -1.00 26.31 -11.59
CA PHE A 250 -0.81 25.55 -12.83
C PHE A 250 0.30 26.15 -13.69
N SER A 251 0.87 25.32 -14.56
CA SER A 251 1.78 25.76 -15.61
C SER A 251 1.15 26.85 -16.48
N TYR A 252 1.97 27.64 -17.18
CA TYR A 252 1.48 28.72 -18.05
C TYR A 252 0.48 28.24 -19.11
N ASP A 253 0.64 27.01 -19.61
CA ASP A 253 -0.28 26.38 -20.56
C ASP A 253 -1.47 25.67 -19.90
N GLY A 254 -1.53 25.64 -18.56
CA GLY A 254 -2.58 25.04 -17.77
C GLY A 254 -2.65 23.51 -17.81
N LYS A 255 -1.60 22.84 -18.30
CA LYS A 255 -1.57 21.39 -18.53
C LYS A 255 -0.95 20.58 -17.40
N SER A 256 -0.27 21.23 -16.46
CA SER A 256 0.28 20.56 -15.27
C SER A 256 0.19 21.45 -14.04
N VAL A 257 0.34 20.86 -12.87
CA VAL A 257 0.56 21.61 -11.63
C VAL A 257 1.95 22.24 -11.68
N ALA A 258 2.06 23.49 -11.22
CA ALA A 258 3.32 24.19 -11.09
C ALA A 258 4.12 23.66 -9.90
N GLU A 259 5.44 23.77 -9.98
CA GLU A 259 6.35 23.42 -8.90
C GLU A 259 7.25 24.62 -8.58
N ASP A 260 7.62 24.76 -7.30
CA ASP A 260 8.68 25.66 -6.89
C ASP A 260 9.83 24.88 -6.24
N SER A 261 10.81 25.57 -5.65
CA SER A 261 11.96 24.94 -4.97
C SER A 261 11.61 23.93 -3.86
N LYS A 262 10.37 23.92 -3.36
CA LYS A 262 9.86 23.03 -2.32
C LYS A 262 8.85 21.99 -2.86
N GLY A 263 8.74 21.86 -4.19
CA GLY A 263 7.85 20.92 -4.87
C GLY A 263 6.50 21.52 -5.26
N SER A 264 5.55 20.67 -5.58
CA SER A 264 4.18 21.07 -5.94
C SER A 264 3.45 21.70 -4.77
N PHE A 265 2.49 22.57 -5.06
CA PHE A 265 1.73 23.29 -4.05
C PHE A 265 0.28 23.53 -4.50
N LEU A 266 -0.59 23.67 -3.51
CA LEU A 266 -1.92 24.24 -3.65
C LEU A 266 -1.86 25.75 -3.40
N THR A 267 -2.81 26.49 -3.97
CA THR A 267 -3.02 27.91 -3.67
C THR A 267 -4.22 28.12 -2.74
N LEU A 268 -4.38 29.35 -2.24
CA LEU A 268 -5.48 29.69 -1.31
C LEU A 268 -6.87 29.59 -1.95
N ASP A 269 -6.97 29.52 -3.27
CA ASP A 269 -8.24 29.31 -3.97
C ASP A 269 -8.90 27.98 -3.58
N PHE A 270 -8.14 26.89 -3.66
CA PHE A 270 -8.62 25.57 -3.24
C PHE A 270 -8.61 25.38 -1.73
N ALA A 271 -7.62 25.94 -1.03
CA ALA A 271 -7.47 25.71 0.41
C ALA A 271 -8.42 26.54 1.28
N CYS A 272 -8.86 27.70 0.81
CA CYS A 272 -9.63 28.64 1.62
C CYS A 272 -10.85 29.16 0.87
N LEU A 273 -10.67 29.63 -0.37
CA LEU A 273 -11.73 30.30 -1.12
C LEU A 273 -12.80 29.32 -1.65
N SER A 274 -12.63 28.01 -1.48
CA SER A 274 -13.72 27.05 -1.66
C SER A 274 -14.87 27.26 -0.66
N CYS A 275 -14.59 27.83 0.51
CA CYS A 275 -15.58 28.20 1.53
C CYS A 275 -15.68 29.72 1.72
N HIS A 276 -14.54 30.41 1.67
CA HIS A 276 -14.45 31.88 1.70
C HIS A 276 -14.75 32.48 0.32
N ASN A 277 -15.95 32.18 -0.18
CA ASN A 277 -16.49 32.63 -1.45
C ASN A 277 -17.69 33.59 -1.28
N GLY A 278 -18.02 33.95 -0.03
CA GLY A 278 -19.17 34.77 0.31
C GLY A 278 -20.50 34.06 0.50
N MET A 279 -20.58 32.76 0.22
CA MET A 279 -21.74 31.91 0.54
C MET A 279 -21.53 31.17 1.86
N ASP A 280 -20.40 30.46 1.99
CA ASP A 280 -20.14 29.62 3.17
C ASP A 280 -19.38 30.39 4.27
N ALA A 281 -18.56 31.38 3.90
CA ALA A 281 -17.84 32.25 4.85
C ALA A 281 -17.60 33.67 4.31
N ARG A 282 -17.48 34.64 5.25
CA ARG A 282 -17.52 36.10 5.02
C ARG A 282 -16.29 36.75 4.38
N PHE A 283 -15.19 36.02 4.12
CA PHE A 283 -14.10 36.60 3.32
C PHE A 283 -14.44 36.37 1.84
N TYR A 284 -14.36 37.43 1.04
CA TYR A 284 -14.89 37.44 -0.34
C TYR A 284 -13.80 37.51 -1.40
N ASP A 285 -12.53 37.73 -1.02
CA ASP A 285 -11.43 37.91 -1.96
C ASP A 285 -10.10 37.33 -1.45
N PHE A 286 -9.21 37.08 -2.41
CA PHE A 286 -7.90 36.46 -2.20
C PHE A 286 -7.02 37.30 -1.27
N ASP A 287 -7.03 38.64 -1.41
CA ASP A 287 -6.16 39.53 -0.64
C ASP A 287 -6.50 39.51 0.85
N ALA A 288 -7.79 39.45 1.19
CA ALA A 288 -8.24 39.33 2.57
C ALA A 288 -7.80 38.00 3.19
N VAL A 289 -8.03 36.89 2.48
CA VAL A 289 -7.63 35.55 2.95
C VAL A 289 -6.11 35.42 3.07
N GLN A 290 -5.36 35.96 2.10
CA GLN A 290 -3.91 35.92 2.12
C GLN A 290 -3.32 36.55 3.38
N LYS A 291 -3.86 37.71 3.81
CA LYS A 291 -3.41 38.43 5.02
C LYS A 291 -3.61 37.65 6.31
N THR A 292 -4.59 36.75 6.37
CA THR A 292 -4.92 35.99 7.59
C THR A 292 -4.50 34.53 7.53
N SER A 293 -4.23 33.98 6.33
CA SER A 293 -3.93 32.55 6.11
C SER A 293 -2.78 32.02 6.97
N THR A 294 -1.76 32.84 7.24
CA THR A 294 -0.61 32.45 8.06
C THR A 294 -0.87 32.48 9.55
N LEU A 295 -1.96 33.12 10.00
CA LEU A 295 -2.36 33.21 11.40
C LEU A 295 -3.19 31.99 11.87
N ILE A 296 -3.47 31.05 10.97
CA ILE A 296 -4.25 29.83 11.26
C ILE A 296 -3.46 28.82 12.12
N HIS A 297 -2.13 28.92 12.14
CA HIS A 297 -1.25 28.02 12.91
C HIS A 297 -0.36 28.82 13.85
#